data_AF-A0A4P8KPG6-F1
#
_entry.id   AF-A0A4P8KPG6-F1
#
_cell.length_a   1.000
_cell.length_b   1.000
_cell.length_c   1.000
_cell.angle_alpha   90.00
_cell.angle_beta   90.00
_cell.angle_gamma   90.00
#
_symmetry.space_group_name_H-M   'P 1'
#
loop_
_entity.id
_entity.type
_entity.pdbx_description
1 polymer ?
#
loop_
_entity_poly.entity_id
_entity_poly.type
_entity_poly.pdbx_seq_one_letter_code
_entity_poly.pdbx_strand_id
1 'polypeptide(L)'
;MTPDATLVVRYDDTARAAVEQTLRKLVRKQGAALVALSVLWGIITLVPLIAASTAVDGNALPFILVSILLVSIPVALGALGSRQLRRQPRLSKIAVTITPWTVLFPAIVRPSALAPRIRAEEWPREATSVTLIPASGLHASRIEFTRQDAGKRRKRSIAVGSIDVDPQVIVDAFRGPTSA
;
A
#
# COMPACT_ATOMS: atom_id res chain seq x y z
N MET A 1 -25.17 19.45 -15.25
CA MET A 1 -24.05 19.70 -14.32
C MET A 1 -23.03 20.57 -15.04
N THR A 2 -22.59 21.67 -14.44
CA THR A 2 -21.64 22.61 -15.06
C THR A 2 -20.24 22.01 -15.10
N PRO A 3 -19.50 22.14 -16.22
CA PRO A 3 -18.12 21.65 -16.36
C PRO A 3 -17.12 22.28 -15.36
N ASP A 4 -17.50 23.39 -14.72
CA ASP A 4 -16.69 24.13 -13.74
C ASP A 4 -16.82 23.61 -12.29
N ALA A 5 -17.71 22.66 -12.02
CA ALA A 5 -17.92 22.17 -10.67
C ALA A 5 -16.76 21.24 -10.23
N THR A 6 -16.10 21.60 -9.13
CA THR A 6 -15.14 20.71 -8.47
C THR A 6 -15.90 19.63 -7.70
N LEU A 7 -15.70 18.37 -8.07
CA LEU A 7 -16.28 17.20 -7.41
C LEU A 7 -15.26 16.58 -6.47
N VAL A 8 -15.54 16.59 -5.17
CA VAL A 8 -14.72 15.92 -4.15
C VAL A 8 -15.42 14.64 -3.73
N VAL A 9 -14.83 13.50 -4.08
CA VAL A 9 -15.31 12.16 -3.72
C VAL A 9 -14.60 11.71 -2.45
N ARG A 10 -15.34 11.34 -1.41
CA ARG A 10 -14.76 10.87 -0.15
C ARG A 10 -14.95 9.36 -0.04
N TYR A 11 -14.14 8.76 0.81
CA TYR A 11 -14.44 7.41 1.26
C TYR A 11 -15.57 7.47 2.29
N ASP A 12 -16.47 6.50 2.24
CA ASP A 12 -17.45 6.27 3.29
C ASP A 12 -16.73 6.04 4.63
N ASP A 13 -17.15 6.76 5.67
CA ASP A 13 -16.45 6.77 6.95
C ASP A 13 -16.52 5.39 7.64
N THR A 14 -17.59 4.62 7.44
CA THR A 14 -17.76 3.28 8.02
C THR A 14 -16.90 2.24 7.30
N ALA A 15 -16.93 2.23 5.97
CA ALA A 15 -16.11 1.36 5.14
C ALA A 15 -14.62 1.64 5.37
N ARG A 16 -14.24 2.92 5.46
CA ARG A 16 -12.87 3.34 5.79
C ARG A 16 -12.43 2.82 7.15
N ALA A 17 -13.25 3.00 8.20
CA ALA A 17 -12.92 2.54 9.55
C ALA A 17 -12.73 1.02 9.60
N ALA A 18 -13.60 0.25 8.93
CA ALA A 18 -13.49 -1.20 8.84
C ALA A 18 -12.19 -1.66 8.15
N VAL A 19 -11.81 -1.01 7.05
CA VAL A 19 -10.54 -1.31 6.35
C VAL A 19 -9.34 -0.94 7.21
N GLU A 20 -9.34 0.23 7.85
CA GLU A 20 -8.25 0.64 8.75
C GLU A 20 -8.11 -0.29 9.96
N GLN A 21 -9.21 -0.78 10.52
CA GLN A 21 -9.18 -1.75 11.61
C GLN A 21 -8.60 -3.08 11.15
N THR A 22 -9.02 -3.56 9.97
CA THR A 22 -8.53 -4.80 9.38
C THR A 22 -7.05 -4.73 9.04
N LEU A 23 -6.62 -3.64 8.39
CA LEU A 23 -5.21 -3.37 8.08
C LEU A 23 -4.37 -3.29 9.35
N ARG A 24 -4.84 -2.61 10.40
CA ARG A 24 -4.15 -2.56 11.71
C ARG A 24 -3.99 -3.96 12.31
N LYS A 25 -5.03 -4.79 12.28
CA LYS A 25 -4.98 -6.17 12.79
C LYS A 25 -3.99 -7.01 12.00
N LEU A 26 -4.00 -6.90 10.67
CA LEU A 26 -3.10 -7.64 9.78
C LEU A 26 -1.64 -7.22 9.96
N VAL A 27 -1.36 -5.92 9.95
CA VAL A 27 -0.01 -5.38 10.17
C VAL A 27 0.54 -5.77 11.53
N ARG A 28 -0.30 -5.78 12.58
CA ARG A 28 0.10 -6.27 13.91
C ARG A 28 0.45 -7.75 13.90
N LYS A 29 -0.38 -8.59 13.26
CA LYS A 29 -0.10 -10.04 13.14
C LYS A 29 1.17 -10.30 12.35
N GLN A 30 1.38 -9.59 11.25
CA GLN A 30 2.59 -9.70 10.43
C GLN A 30 3.83 -9.25 11.21
N GLY A 31 3.75 -8.14 11.93
CA GLY A 31 4.83 -7.66 12.81
C GLY A 31 5.16 -8.66 13.91
N ALA A 32 4.15 -9.23 14.58
CA ALA A 32 4.33 -10.25 15.60
C ALA A 32 4.97 -11.54 15.04
N ALA A 33 4.51 -11.98 13.85
CA ALA A 33 5.08 -13.14 13.17
C ALA A 33 6.55 -12.92 12.78
N LEU A 34 6.93 -11.73 12.30
CA LEU A 34 8.32 -11.38 12.00
C LEU A 34 9.21 -11.39 13.26
N VAL A 35 8.69 -10.89 14.38
CA VAL A 35 9.41 -10.94 15.66
C VAL A 35 9.56 -12.39 16.14
N ALA A 36 8.51 -13.20 16.07
CA ALA A 36 8.58 -14.61 16.44
C ALA A 36 9.58 -15.37 15.55
N LEU A 37 9.58 -15.12 14.25
CA LEU A 37 10.53 -15.71 13.30
C LEU A 37 11.97 -15.27 13.60
N SER A 38 12.19 -13.99 13.94
CA SER A 38 13.49 -13.47 14.37
C SER A 38 14.04 -14.22 15.58
N VAL A 39 13.21 -14.45 16.60
CA VAL A 39 13.60 -15.20 17.81
C VAL A 39 13.91 -16.66 17.47
N LEU A 40 13.02 -17.32 16.72
CA LEU A 40 13.21 -18.73 16.35
C LEU A 40 14.49 -18.92 15.53
N TRP A 41 14.73 -18.04 14.56
CA TRP A 41 15.94 -18.08 13.74
C TRP A 41 17.19 -17.84 14.59
N GLY A 42 17.14 -16.85 15.50
CA GLY A 42 18.21 -16.59 16.46
C GLY A 42 18.59 -17.84 17.25
N ILE A 43 17.60 -18.54 17.82
CA ILE A 43 17.82 -19.78 18.59
C ILE A 43 18.45 -20.88 17.72
N ILE A 44 17.91 -21.12 16.52
CA ILE A 44 18.41 -22.16 15.60
C ILE A 44 19.87 -21.89 15.21
N THR A 45 20.22 -20.63 14.97
CA THR A 45 21.59 -20.25 14.59
C THR A 45 22.56 -20.25 15.77
N LEU A 46 22.08 -20.04 17.01
CA LEU A 46 22.93 -19.87 18.18
C LEU A 46 23.70 -21.14 18.56
N VAL A 47 23.03 -22.29 18.55
CA VAL A 47 23.62 -23.59 18.93
C VAL A 47 24.83 -23.97 18.05
N PRO A 48 24.72 -24.00 16.70
CA PRO A 48 25.87 -24.30 15.85
C PRO A 48 26.95 -23.21 15.92
N LEU A 49 26.59 -21.95 16.19
CA LEU A 49 27.58 -20.88 16.36
C LEU A 49 28.45 -21.10 17.61
N ILE A 50 27.83 -21.46 18.74
CA ILE A 50 28.54 -21.78 19.98
C ILE A 50 29.42 -23.02 19.78
N ALA A 51 28.89 -24.08 19.18
CA ALA A 51 29.66 -25.29 18.90
C ALA A 51 30.85 -25.04 17.97
N ALA A 52 30.69 -24.20 16.95
CA ALA A 52 31.77 -23.82 16.06
C ALA A 52 32.79 -22.90 16.75
N SER A 53 32.37 -22.05 17.69
CA SER A 53 33.27 -21.13 18.41
C SER A 53 34.34 -21.83 19.24
N THR A 54 34.03 -23.03 19.77
CA THR A 54 34.97 -23.83 20.57
C THR A 54 35.99 -24.59 19.73
N ALA A 55 35.83 -24.61 18.40
CA ALA A 55 36.71 -25.29 17.45
C ALA A 55 37.55 -24.32 16.61
N VAL A 56 37.57 -23.03 16.97
CA VAL A 56 38.32 -22.01 16.24
C VAL A 56 39.78 -22.02 16.71
N ASP A 57 40.64 -22.71 15.94
CA ASP A 57 42.09 -22.65 16.10
C ASP A 57 42.71 -21.72 15.04
N GLY A 58 43.53 -20.75 15.47
CA GLY A 58 44.23 -19.83 14.57
C GLY A 58 43.44 -18.57 14.22
N ASN A 59 43.35 -18.23 12.93
CA ASN A 59 42.75 -16.96 12.49
C ASN A 59 41.22 -16.98 12.63
N ALA A 60 40.69 -16.27 13.63
CA ALA A 60 39.25 -16.19 13.93
C ALA A 60 38.45 -15.28 12.97
N LEU A 61 39.12 -14.51 12.11
CA LEU A 61 38.48 -13.53 11.22
C LEU A 61 37.36 -14.11 10.32
N PRO A 62 37.54 -15.26 9.61
CA PRO A 62 36.45 -15.87 8.84
C PRO A 62 35.25 -16.30 9.70
N PHE A 63 35.48 -16.84 10.89
CA PHE A 63 34.42 -17.22 11.82
C PHE A 63 33.60 -16.01 12.27
N ILE A 64 34.27 -14.88 12.57
CA ILE A 64 33.62 -13.62 12.95
C ILE A 64 32.74 -13.09 11.80
N LEU A 65 33.25 -13.07 10.56
CA LEU A 65 32.48 -12.58 9.41
C LEU A 65 31.23 -13.41 9.13
N VAL A 66 31.34 -14.74 9.20
CA VAL A 66 30.19 -15.64 9.04
C VAL A 66 29.18 -15.45 10.17
N SER A 67 29.64 -15.28 11.40
CA SER A 67 28.79 -15.03 12.56
C SER A 67 28.00 -13.72 12.43
N ILE A 68 28.66 -12.64 12.00
CA ILE A 68 28.00 -11.35 11.75
C ILE A 68 26.93 -11.50 10.67
N LEU A 69 27.27 -12.16 9.57
CA LEU A 69 26.32 -12.39 8.48
C LEU A 69 25.09 -13.18 8.96
N LEU A 70 25.32 -14.25 9.73
CA LEU A 70 24.26 -15.12 10.24
C LEU A 70 23.32 -14.41 11.22
N VAL A 71 23.87 -13.58 12.11
CA VAL A 71 23.11 -12.81 13.11
C VAL A 71 22.42 -11.59 12.48
N SER A 72 22.93 -11.06 11.36
CA SER A 72 22.31 -9.90 10.70
C SER A 72 20.86 -10.16 10.25
N ILE A 73 20.53 -11.39 9.87
CA ILE A 73 19.20 -11.81 9.41
C ILE A 73 18.14 -11.70 10.53
N PRO A 74 18.28 -12.38 11.68
CA PRO A 74 17.30 -12.27 12.77
C PRO A 74 17.21 -10.83 13.32
N VAL A 75 18.31 -10.08 13.36
CA VAL A 75 18.30 -8.66 13.75
C VAL A 75 17.46 -7.83 12.77
N ALA A 76 17.66 -7.99 11.46
CA ALA A 76 16.88 -7.29 10.45
C ALA A 76 15.39 -7.66 10.52
N LEU A 77 15.05 -8.94 10.71
CA LEU A 77 13.66 -9.39 10.88
C LEU A 77 13.01 -8.79 12.14
N GLY A 78 13.73 -8.75 13.26
CA GLY A 78 13.23 -8.13 14.50
C GLY A 78 13.02 -6.62 14.36
N ALA A 79 13.95 -5.93 13.69
CA ALA A 79 13.82 -4.50 13.38
C ALA A 79 12.62 -4.22 12.46
N LEU A 80 12.41 -5.03 11.41
CA LEU A 80 11.27 -4.90 10.52
C LEU A 80 9.95 -5.22 11.22
N GLY A 81 9.90 -6.28 12.02
CA GLY A 81 8.72 -6.67 12.80
C GLY A 81 8.30 -5.61 13.80
N SER A 82 9.26 -5.09 14.59
CA SER A 82 9.02 -3.99 15.54
C SER A 82 8.58 -2.70 14.83
N ARG A 83 9.17 -2.37 13.68
CA ARG A 83 8.74 -1.23 12.86
C ARG A 83 7.31 -1.42 12.36
N GLN A 84 6.93 -2.63 11.94
CA GLN A 84 5.55 -2.94 11.54
C GLN A 84 4.57 -2.79 12.71
N LEU A 85 4.92 -3.24 13.91
CA LEU A 85 4.07 -3.08 15.11
C LEU A 85 3.81 -1.60 15.46
N ARG A 86 4.76 -0.71 15.17
CA ARG A 86 4.62 0.74 15.35
C ARG A 86 3.85 1.43 14.22
N ARG A 87 3.63 0.78 13.08
CA ARG A 87 2.91 1.39 11.95
C ARG A 87 1.43 1.54 12.26
N GLN A 88 0.91 2.74 12.05
CA GLN A 88 -0.53 3.02 12.05
C GLN A 88 -0.96 3.32 10.61
N PRO A 89 -1.35 2.30 9.83
CA PRO A 89 -1.89 2.54 8.49
C PRO A 89 -3.17 3.37 8.63
N ARG A 90 -3.22 4.49 7.92
CA ARG A 90 -4.42 5.34 7.78
C ARG A 90 -4.73 5.50 6.32
N LEU A 91 -6.01 5.50 5.99
CA LEU A 91 -6.49 5.83 4.66
C LEU A 91 -6.77 7.33 4.58
N SER A 92 -6.59 7.89 3.39
CA SER A 92 -7.05 9.25 3.11
C SER A 92 -8.56 9.34 3.32
N LYS A 93 -9.07 10.50 3.75
CA LYS A 93 -10.52 10.75 3.77
C LYS A 93 -11.08 10.95 2.35
N ILE A 94 -10.28 11.55 1.49
CA ILE A 94 -10.64 11.85 0.11
C ILE A 94 -10.21 10.66 -0.75
N ALA A 95 -11.06 10.23 -1.67
CA ALA A 95 -10.77 9.16 -2.63
C ALA A 95 -10.21 9.73 -3.94
N VAL A 96 -10.87 10.77 -4.46
CA VAL A 96 -10.42 11.51 -5.64
C VAL A 96 -11.04 12.92 -5.61
N THR A 97 -10.30 13.91 -6.10
CA THR A 97 -10.84 15.24 -6.39
C THR A 97 -10.79 15.46 -7.89
N ILE A 98 -11.94 15.75 -8.49
CA ILE A 98 -12.09 16.03 -9.92
C ILE A 98 -12.33 17.53 -10.06
N THR A 99 -11.34 18.23 -10.57
CA THR A 99 -11.43 19.65 -10.93
C THR A 99 -11.78 19.78 -12.43
N PRO A 100 -12.08 20.99 -12.94
CA PRO A 100 -12.35 21.18 -14.37
C PRO A 100 -11.22 20.70 -15.29
N TRP A 101 -9.97 20.75 -14.83
CA TRP A 101 -8.77 20.47 -15.64
C TRP A 101 -8.00 19.23 -15.17
N THR A 102 -8.14 18.82 -13.91
CA THR A 102 -7.29 17.79 -13.30
C THR A 102 -8.06 16.82 -12.40
N VAL A 103 -7.50 15.62 -12.27
CA VAL A 103 -7.95 14.54 -11.40
C VAL A 103 -6.85 14.29 -10.39
N LEU A 104 -7.11 14.64 -9.15
CA LEU A 104 -6.18 14.53 -8.03
C LEU A 104 -6.48 13.27 -7.24
N PHE A 105 -5.52 12.37 -7.20
CA PHE A 105 -5.52 11.22 -6.30
C PHE A 105 -4.68 11.57 -5.08
N PRO A 106 -5.27 11.54 -3.87
CA PRO A 106 -4.55 11.85 -2.65
C PRO A 106 -3.43 10.84 -2.41
N ALA A 107 -2.44 11.26 -1.66
CA ALA A 107 -1.27 10.45 -1.43
C ALA A 107 -1.61 9.22 -0.57
N ILE A 108 -1.72 8.06 -1.21
CA ILE A 108 -1.92 6.79 -0.51
C ILE A 108 -0.54 6.27 -0.08
N VAL A 109 -0.39 5.94 1.20
CA VAL A 109 0.79 5.27 1.73
C VAL A 109 0.88 3.90 1.08
N ARG A 110 1.78 3.72 0.09
CA ARG A 110 2.03 2.39 -0.45
C ARG A 110 2.87 1.58 0.55
N PRO A 111 2.49 0.32 0.85
CA PRO A 111 3.32 -0.55 1.64
C PRO A 111 4.65 -0.74 0.91
N SER A 112 5.73 -0.33 1.57
CA SER A 112 7.10 -0.51 1.12
C SER A 112 7.92 -1.01 2.30
N ALA A 113 8.80 -1.97 2.02
CA ALA A 113 9.63 -2.64 3.01
C ALA A 113 10.61 -1.66 3.67
N LEU A 114 11.18 -0.72 2.90
CA LEU A 114 12.27 0.14 3.34
C LEU A 114 11.83 1.56 3.72
N ALA A 115 10.96 2.19 2.91
CA ALA A 115 10.43 3.53 3.16
C ALA A 115 9.04 3.69 2.53
N PRO A 116 8.01 4.16 3.27
CA PRO A 116 6.69 4.40 2.71
C PRO A 116 6.80 5.45 1.60
N ARG A 117 6.43 5.05 0.38
CA ARG A 117 6.33 6.00 -0.74
C ARG A 117 4.95 6.61 -0.70
N ILE A 118 4.90 7.87 -0.28
CA ILE A 118 3.70 8.70 -0.28
C ILE A 118 3.78 9.53 -1.56
N ARG A 119 2.88 9.29 -2.52
CA ARG A 119 2.84 10.07 -3.76
C ARG A 119 1.39 10.41 -4.08
N ALA A 120 1.08 11.70 -4.02
CA ALA A 120 -0.11 12.23 -4.66
C ALA A 120 0.10 12.14 -6.17
N GLU A 121 -0.95 11.76 -6.90
CA GLU A 121 -0.90 11.70 -8.36
C GLU A 121 -1.90 12.71 -8.91
N GLU A 122 -1.42 13.56 -9.82
CA GLU A 122 -2.25 14.52 -10.53
C GLU A 122 -2.27 14.13 -12.00
N TRP A 123 -3.47 13.86 -12.51
CA TRP A 123 -3.69 13.48 -13.89
C TRP A 123 -4.51 14.57 -14.59
N PRO A 124 -4.18 14.95 -15.83
CA PRO A 124 -5.01 15.86 -16.61
C PRO A 124 -6.36 15.18 -16.91
N ARG A 125 -7.47 15.90 -16.73
CA ARG A 125 -8.82 15.38 -16.89
C ARG A 125 -9.08 14.92 -18.32
N GLU A 126 -8.67 15.72 -19.30
CA GLU A 126 -8.87 15.46 -20.73
C GLU A 126 -8.16 14.18 -21.21
N ALA A 127 -7.04 13.81 -20.60
CA ALA A 127 -6.31 12.58 -20.92
C ALA A 127 -6.68 11.40 -20.00
N THR A 128 -7.69 11.56 -19.15
CA THR A 128 -8.15 10.55 -18.19
C THR A 128 -9.51 10.03 -18.61
N SER A 129 -9.59 8.73 -18.83
CA SER A 129 -10.85 8.01 -19.04
C SER A 129 -11.32 7.35 -17.76
N VAL A 130 -12.63 7.30 -17.55
CA VAL A 130 -13.24 6.67 -16.38
C VAL A 130 -14.25 5.63 -16.84
N THR A 131 -14.13 4.42 -16.32
CA THR A 131 -15.08 3.34 -16.60
C THR A 131 -15.53 2.66 -15.31
N LEU A 132 -16.82 2.31 -15.26
CA LEU A 132 -17.36 1.45 -14.23
C LEU A 132 -17.13 0.00 -14.64
N ILE A 133 -16.36 -0.74 -13.84
CA ILE A 133 -16.12 -2.16 -14.05
C ILE A 133 -17.04 -2.93 -13.10
N PRO A 134 -17.95 -3.79 -13.62
CA PRO A 134 -18.83 -4.58 -12.80
C PRO A 134 -18.04 -5.61 -11.98
N ALA A 135 -18.64 -6.09 -10.90
CA ALA A 135 -18.06 -7.17 -10.13
C ALA A 135 -17.88 -8.42 -11.01
N SER A 136 -16.76 -9.10 -10.88
CA SER A 136 -16.46 -10.32 -11.63
C SER A 136 -15.62 -11.27 -10.79
N GLY A 137 -16.14 -12.47 -10.55
CA GLY A 137 -15.51 -13.45 -9.66
C GLY A 137 -15.25 -12.88 -8.27
N LEU A 138 -13.98 -12.93 -7.84
CA LEU A 138 -13.52 -12.39 -6.55
C LEU A 138 -13.29 -10.86 -6.57
N HIS A 139 -13.51 -10.19 -7.70
CA HIS A 139 -13.32 -8.75 -7.81
C HIS A 139 -14.64 -8.01 -7.58
N ALA A 140 -14.64 -7.14 -6.56
CA ALA A 140 -15.73 -6.20 -6.34
C ALA A 140 -15.82 -5.19 -7.49
N SER A 141 -17.01 -4.61 -7.66
CA SER A 141 -17.23 -3.52 -8.61
C SER A 141 -16.34 -2.32 -8.28
N ARG A 142 -15.80 -1.68 -9.31
CA ARG A 142 -14.82 -0.61 -9.16
C ARG A 142 -14.92 0.42 -10.27
N ILE A 143 -14.56 1.64 -9.93
CA ILE A 143 -14.34 2.72 -10.89
C ILE A 143 -12.86 2.66 -11.28
N GLU A 144 -12.56 2.52 -12.58
CA GLU A 144 -11.21 2.49 -13.11
C GLU A 144 -10.92 3.79 -13.87
N PHE A 145 -9.95 4.55 -13.38
CA PHE A 145 -9.37 5.71 -14.04
C PHE A 145 -8.17 5.24 -14.86
N THR A 146 -8.14 5.54 -16.16
CA THR A 146 -7.00 5.20 -17.01
C THR A 146 -6.48 6.39 -17.79
N ARG A 147 -5.15 6.53 -17.78
CA ARG A 147 -4.40 7.58 -18.48
C ARG A 147 -3.32 6.94 -19.33
N GLN A 148 -3.08 7.45 -20.53
CA GLN A 148 -1.89 7.10 -21.30
C GLN A 148 -0.79 8.13 -21.05
N ASP A 149 0.40 7.65 -20.65
CA ASP A 149 1.61 8.46 -20.46
C ASP A 149 2.72 7.92 -21.36
N ALA A 150 3.11 8.66 -22.41
CA ALA A 150 4.26 8.35 -23.25
C ALA A 150 4.39 6.85 -23.61
N GLY A 151 3.29 6.25 -24.08
CA GLY A 151 3.21 4.82 -24.45
C GLY A 151 2.94 3.84 -23.30
N LYS A 152 2.84 4.30 -22.04
CA LYS A 152 2.51 3.47 -20.87
C LYS A 152 1.12 3.81 -20.33
N ARG A 153 0.26 2.80 -20.24
CA ARG A 153 -1.07 2.94 -19.62
C ARG A 153 -0.93 2.95 -18.09
N ARG A 154 -1.33 4.06 -17.47
CA ARG A 154 -1.51 4.20 -16.02
C ARG A 154 -2.96 3.89 -15.66
N LYS A 155 -3.14 3.21 -14.52
CA LYS A 155 -4.44 2.80 -14.02
C LYS A 155 -4.55 3.07 -12.52
N ARG A 156 -5.69 3.59 -12.11
CA ARG A 156 -6.08 3.78 -10.71
C ARG A 156 -7.50 3.27 -10.54
N SER A 157 -7.77 2.56 -9.45
CA SER A 157 -9.09 1.99 -9.20
C SER A 157 -9.59 2.36 -7.81
N ILE A 158 -10.90 2.55 -7.70
CA ILE A 158 -11.61 2.84 -6.46
C ILE A 158 -12.80 1.88 -6.38
N ALA A 159 -12.99 1.22 -5.24
CA ALA A 159 -14.11 0.29 -5.05
C ALA A 159 -15.43 1.05 -4.89
N VAL A 160 -16.48 0.60 -5.58
CA VAL A 160 -17.79 1.25 -5.60
C VAL A 160 -18.44 1.30 -4.21
N GLY A 161 -18.30 0.25 -3.41
CA GLY A 161 -18.84 0.20 -2.05
C GLY A 161 -18.00 0.92 -0.98
N SER A 162 -17.00 1.71 -1.39
CA SER A 162 -16.11 2.42 -0.45
C SER A 162 -16.26 3.94 -0.47
N ILE A 163 -17.07 4.49 -1.37
CA ILE A 163 -17.22 5.93 -1.58
C ILE A 163 -18.61 6.43 -1.13
N ASP A 164 -18.69 7.70 -0.77
CA ASP A 164 -19.91 8.34 -0.24
C ASP A 164 -20.88 8.86 -1.32
N VAL A 165 -20.56 8.65 -2.60
CA VAL A 165 -21.33 9.11 -3.76
C VAL A 165 -21.58 7.95 -4.72
N ASP A 166 -22.68 8.04 -5.47
CA ASP A 166 -22.98 7.09 -6.54
C ASP A 166 -21.86 7.10 -7.60
N PRO A 167 -21.28 5.93 -7.94
CA PRO A 167 -20.28 5.81 -9.01
C PRO A 167 -20.68 6.43 -10.35
N GLN A 168 -21.98 6.44 -10.68
CA GLN A 168 -22.46 7.03 -11.93
C GLN A 168 -22.21 8.55 -11.97
N VAL A 169 -22.34 9.24 -10.83
CA VAL A 169 -22.02 10.69 -10.74
C VAL A 169 -20.58 10.96 -11.14
N ILE A 170 -19.66 10.06 -10.79
CA ILE A 170 -18.24 10.16 -11.14
C ILE A 170 -18.05 9.90 -12.64
N VAL A 171 -18.70 8.90 -13.22
CA VAL A 171 -18.60 8.62 -14.66
C VAL A 171 -19.20 9.76 -15.49
N ASP A 172 -20.36 10.27 -15.08
CA ASP A 172 -21.07 11.34 -15.77
C ASP A 172 -20.31 12.68 -15.68
N ALA A 173 -19.56 12.92 -14.60
CA ALA A 173 -18.64 14.05 -14.54
C ALA A 173 -17.60 14.03 -15.69
N PHE A 174 -17.23 12.87 -16.22
CA PHE A 174 -16.28 12.77 -17.35
C PHE A 174 -16.96 12.72 -18.73
N ARG A 175 -18.28 12.53 -18.82
CA ARG A 175 -18.98 12.45 -20.11
C ARG A 175 -19.24 13.82 -20.76
N GLY A 176 -19.06 14.93 -20.04
CA GLY A 176 -19.43 16.27 -20.52
C GLY A 176 -20.95 16.43 -20.69
N PRO A 177 -21.46 17.66 -20.90
CA PRO A 177 -22.85 17.82 -21.31
C PRO A 177 -23.03 17.11 -22.65
N THR A 178 -23.94 16.13 -22.70
CA THR A 178 -24.39 15.53 -23.94
C THR A 178 -24.97 16.68 -24.77
N SER A 179 -24.25 17.10 -25.80
CA SER A 179 -24.79 17.96 -26.85
C SER A 179 -25.91 17.18 -27.53
N ALA A 180 -27.15 17.49 -27.14
CA ALA A 180 -28.36 17.16 -27.86
C ALA A 180 -28.50 18.09 -29.08
#